data_AF-A0A8B8MGN4-F1
#
_entry.id   AF-A0A8B8MGN4-F1
#
_cell.length_a   1.000
_cell.length_b   1.000
_cell.length_c   1.000
_cell.angle_alpha   90.00
_cell.angle_beta   90.00
_cell.angle_gamma   90.00
#
_symmetry.space_group_name_H-M   'P 1'
#
loop_
_entity.id
_entity.type
_entity.pdbx_description
1 polymer ?
#
loop_
_entity_poly.entity_id
_entity_poly.type
_entity_poly.pdbx_seq_one_letter_code
_entity_poly.pdbx_strand_id
1 'polypeptide(L)'
;MKTLRRFRMDAKAAQRLQLSAVVQPQKIGRRLSCSLGMSREPQRVPVFVSAKLSSAIRRRTTKLEVACSYDNIPASILESGTHHAPLDEELILKNKSQEIKSYLNGRCIFLVGMMGSGKTTVGKIMSQVLDYSFFDSDTLVEELVGGTSVADIFKHNGEAFFRDKETEILYKLSQKRRRVISTGGGAVTRPINWKYMHKGVSVWLDVPVEALAQRIAAVGTNSRPLLHYEAGDAYTRALKRLSAIFEERSEAYANAHARVSLENIAIKMGQRDVSELSPIAIAIEALEQIHNFLNGEGSCYSEC
;
A
#
# COMPACT_ATOMS: atom_id res chain seq x y z
N MET A 1 11.02 42.23 -39.50
CA MET A 1 11.44 43.00 -38.30
C MET A 1 10.32 42.98 -37.28
N LYS A 2 10.48 42.24 -36.16
CA LYS A 2 9.92 42.48 -34.81
C LYS A 2 10.24 41.28 -33.90
N THR A 3 11.40 41.41 -33.25
CA THR A 3 11.73 41.11 -31.85
C THR A 3 11.39 39.74 -31.24
N LEU A 4 12.42 38.89 -31.18
CA LEU A 4 12.58 37.76 -30.25
C LEU A 4 12.61 38.23 -28.78
N ARG A 5 11.81 37.61 -27.90
CA ARG A 5 12.03 37.63 -26.45
C ARG A 5 12.52 36.26 -25.98
N ARG A 6 13.82 36.19 -25.70
CA ARG A 6 14.48 35.10 -24.94
C ARG A 6 13.99 35.14 -23.49
N PHE A 7 13.44 34.04 -23.00
CA PHE A 7 13.34 33.80 -21.56
C PHE A 7 14.61 33.06 -21.10
N ARG A 8 15.29 33.66 -20.12
CA ARG A 8 16.49 33.19 -19.44
C ARG A 8 16.01 32.69 -18.07
N MET A 9 16.21 31.42 -17.75
CA MET A 9 16.01 30.90 -16.38
C MET A 9 17.37 30.66 -15.75
N ASP A 10 17.60 31.32 -14.62
CA ASP A 10 18.82 31.24 -13.82
C ASP A 10 18.87 29.91 -13.05
N ALA A 11 20.03 29.24 -13.15
CA ALA A 11 20.41 28.14 -12.29
C ALA A 11 21.08 28.71 -11.02
N LYS A 12 20.57 28.35 -9.84
CA LYS A 12 21.30 28.55 -8.57
C LYS A 12 21.69 27.20 -7.98
N ALA A 13 23.01 26.98 -7.95
CA ALA A 13 23.70 25.95 -7.21
C ALA A 13 23.80 26.33 -5.72
N ALA A 14 23.69 25.34 -4.83
CA ALA A 14 24.16 25.46 -3.45
C ALA A 14 24.60 24.09 -2.89
N GLN A 15 25.92 23.92 -2.88
CA GLN A 15 26.82 23.22 -1.95
C GLN A 15 26.41 21.92 -1.24
N ARG A 16 27.18 20.87 -1.56
CA ARG A 16 27.51 19.71 -0.72
C ARG A 16 28.08 20.17 0.63
N LEU A 17 27.59 19.58 1.71
CA LEU A 17 28.35 19.37 2.94
C LEU A 17 28.42 17.86 3.18
N GLN A 18 29.63 17.30 3.02
CA GLN A 18 30.00 16.00 3.54
C GLN A 18 30.36 16.17 5.02
N LEU A 19 29.80 15.32 5.89
CA LEU A 19 30.36 15.06 7.22
C LEU A 19 30.39 13.55 7.43
N SER A 20 31.60 13.01 7.28
CA SER A 20 32.00 11.68 7.70
C SER A 20 32.09 11.63 9.23
N ALA A 21 31.41 10.66 9.86
CA ALA A 21 31.72 10.27 11.23
C ALA A 21 32.04 8.78 11.27
N VAL A 22 33.34 8.51 11.37
CA VAL A 22 33.96 7.21 11.66
C VAL A 22 33.78 6.95 13.15
N VAL A 23 33.25 5.78 13.54
CA VAL A 23 33.29 5.29 14.93
C VAL A 23 34.25 4.12 14.98
N GLN A 24 35.41 4.33 15.61
CA GLN A 24 36.35 3.26 15.97
C GLN A 24 36.01 2.70 17.36
N PRO A 25 36.10 1.37 17.59
CA PRO A 25 35.93 0.78 18.92
C PRO A 25 37.28 0.71 19.66
N GLN A 26 37.36 1.29 20.86
CA GLN A 26 38.48 1.01 21.77
C GLN A 26 38.10 -0.07 22.78
N LYS A 27 38.94 -1.11 22.78
CA LYS A 27 39.01 -2.20 23.76
C LYS A 27 39.52 -1.69 25.10
N ILE A 28 38.83 -2.02 26.19
CA ILE A 28 39.47 -2.25 27.50
C ILE A 28 38.77 -3.48 28.11
N GLY A 29 39.54 -4.55 28.29
CA GLY A 29 39.13 -5.70 29.09
C GLY A 29 39.74 -5.62 30.49
N ARG A 30 39.03 -6.19 31.47
CA ARG A 30 39.61 -6.93 32.61
C ARG A 30 38.51 -7.72 33.32
N ARG A 31 38.78 -9.01 33.51
CA ARG A 31 38.03 -9.94 34.37
C ARG A 31 38.13 -9.49 35.83
N LEU A 32 37.00 -9.54 36.55
CA LEU A 32 36.97 -9.76 37.99
C LEU A 32 35.82 -10.75 38.28
N SER A 33 36.20 -11.91 38.80
CA SER A 33 35.34 -12.84 39.51
C SER A 33 35.08 -12.31 40.92
N CYS A 34 33.83 -12.28 41.38
CA CYS A 34 33.43 -12.67 42.73
C CYS A 34 31.91 -12.62 42.92
N SER A 35 31.49 -13.38 43.91
CA SER A 35 30.17 -13.87 44.28
C SER A 35 29.12 -12.85 44.75
N LEU A 36 27.86 -13.28 44.58
CA LEU A 36 26.62 -12.93 45.30
C LEU A 36 26.73 -11.93 46.47
N GLY A 37 25.99 -10.83 46.30
CA GLY A 37 25.49 -9.97 47.38
C GLY A 37 24.29 -9.18 46.86
N MET A 38 23.08 -9.57 47.27
CA MET A 38 21.85 -8.82 46.99
C MET A 38 21.89 -7.50 47.77
N SER A 39 21.95 -6.37 47.07
CA SER A 39 21.64 -5.06 47.65
C SER A 39 20.57 -4.38 46.81
N ARG A 40 19.43 -4.11 47.45
CA ARG A 40 18.29 -3.39 46.90
C ARG A 40 18.48 -1.90 47.14
N GLU A 41 18.97 -1.16 46.15
CA GLU A 41 18.69 0.28 46.00
C GLU A 41 18.67 0.66 44.52
N PRO A 42 17.67 1.43 44.05
CA PRO A 42 17.64 1.91 42.67
C PRO A 42 18.62 3.07 42.48
N GLN A 43 19.71 2.84 41.73
CA GLN A 43 20.59 3.90 41.26
C GLN A 43 19.89 4.73 40.16
N ARG A 44 19.76 6.04 40.40
CA ARG A 44 19.33 7.02 39.39
C ARG A 44 20.52 7.40 38.52
N VAL A 45 20.45 7.12 37.21
CA VAL A 45 21.40 7.64 36.22
C VAL A 45 20.77 8.84 35.51
N PRO A 46 21.32 10.07 35.61
CA PRO A 46 20.79 11.21 34.87
C PRO A 46 21.27 11.14 33.42
N VAL A 47 20.33 11.14 32.47
CA VAL A 47 20.62 11.35 31.04
C VAL A 47 20.35 12.81 30.71
N PHE A 48 21.39 13.54 30.30
CA PHE A 48 21.24 14.92 29.81
C PHE A 48 20.93 14.91 28.31
N VAL A 49 19.73 15.35 27.94
CA VAL A 49 19.39 15.70 26.55
C VAL A 49 19.40 17.22 26.44
N SER A 50 20.34 17.77 25.69
CA SER A 50 20.37 19.20 25.37
C SER A 50 19.64 19.44 24.06
N ALA A 51 18.46 20.06 24.13
CA ALA A 51 17.78 20.63 22.98
C ALA A 51 17.74 22.15 23.16
N LYS A 52 18.50 22.88 22.33
CA LYS A 52 18.37 24.34 22.22
C LYS A 52 17.17 24.64 21.33
N LEU A 53 16.07 25.08 21.92
CA LEU A 53 15.03 25.81 21.21
C LEU A 53 14.71 27.09 21.97
N SER A 54 15.00 28.22 21.33
CA SER A 54 14.79 29.57 21.84
C SER A 54 13.33 29.99 21.67
N SER A 55 12.74 30.43 22.78
CA SER A 55 11.74 31.51 22.94
C SER A 55 10.56 31.09 23.83
N ALA A 56 10.38 31.89 24.88
CA ALA A 56 9.45 31.83 26.00
C ALA A 56 8.01 31.33 25.71
N ILE A 57 7.43 30.56 26.64
CA ILE A 57 6.18 30.83 27.39
C ILE A 57 5.85 29.65 28.36
N ARG A 58 5.59 30.01 29.63
CA ARG A 58 4.98 29.27 30.78
C ARG A 58 5.13 27.73 30.88
N ARG A 59 5.92 27.31 31.90
CA ARG A 59 5.98 25.94 32.42
C ARG A 59 4.71 25.59 33.23
N ARG A 60 3.96 24.56 32.80
CA ARG A 60 3.15 23.70 33.69
C ARG A 60 3.78 22.32 33.67
N THR A 61 4.29 21.86 34.80
CA THR A 61 4.78 20.49 34.98
C THR A 61 3.61 19.62 35.43
N THR A 62 3.15 18.72 34.57
CA THR A 62 2.31 17.58 34.97
C THR A 62 3.21 16.36 35.12
N LYS A 63 3.14 15.71 36.29
CA LYS A 63 3.78 14.41 36.54
C LYS A 63 3.11 13.37 35.63
N LEU A 64 3.88 12.69 34.79
CA LEU A 64 3.44 11.46 34.12
C LEU A 64 4.09 10.29 34.88
N GLU A 65 3.29 9.55 35.63
CA GLU A 65 3.73 8.28 36.22
C GLU A 65 3.48 7.18 35.20
N VAL A 66 4.56 6.56 34.72
CA VAL A 66 4.50 5.34 33.89
C VAL A 66 4.72 4.17 34.85
N ALA A 67 3.65 3.43 35.12
CA ALA A 67 3.73 2.15 35.82
C ALA A 67 3.87 1.03 34.77
N CYS A 68 4.95 0.26 34.84
CA CYS A 68 5.05 -1.02 34.14
C CYS A 68 4.83 -2.14 35.18
N SER A 69 3.70 -2.84 35.11
CA SER A 69 3.53 -4.11 35.84
C SER A 69 3.99 -5.26 34.94
N TYR A 70 4.95 -6.03 35.42
CA TYR A 70 5.27 -7.35 34.91
C TYR A 70 4.46 -8.34 35.75
N ASP A 71 3.37 -8.85 35.22
CA ASP A 71 2.69 -10.00 35.79
C ASP A 71 2.70 -11.15 34.79
N ASN A 72 3.41 -12.21 35.17
CA ASN A 72 3.39 -13.51 34.52
C ASN A 72 1.96 -14.07 34.59
N ILE A 73 1.37 -14.40 33.44
CA ILE A 73 0.19 -15.28 33.37
C ILE A 73 0.57 -16.53 32.55
N PRO A 74 0.28 -17.75 33.04
CA PRO A 74 0.61 -18.98 32.33
C PRO A 74 -0.29 -19.17 31.10
N ALA A 75 0.26 -19.84 30.09
CA ALA A 75 -0.44 -20.20 28.87
C ALA A 75 -1.64 -21.13 29.15
N SER A 76 -2.85 -20.58 28.99
CA SER A 76 -4.05 -21.37 28.76
C SER A 76 -4.93 -20.65 27.72
N ILE A 77 -4.97 -21.25 26.53
CA ILE A 77 -6.05 -21.25 25.54
C ILE A 77 -7.05 -20.11 25.71
N LEU A 78 -6.71 -18.98 25.11
CA LEU A 78 -7.66 -17.97 24.67
C LEU A 78 -7.34 -17.76 23.20
N GLU A 79 -8.19 -18.29 22.32
CA GLU A 79 -8.32 -17.76 20.96
C GLU A 79 -8.81 -16.32 21.11
N SER A 80 -7.86 -15.41 21.32
CA SER A 80 -8.12 -13.99 21.35
C SER A 80 -8.11 -13.50 19.90
N GLY A 81 -9.26 -12.99 19.46
CA GLY A 81 -9.34 -12.18 18.26
C GLY A 81 -8.26 -11.10 18.35
N THR A 82 -7.25 -11.24 17.50
CA THR A 82 -6.01 -10.47 17.61
C THR A 82 -6.25 -9.11 16.96
N HIS A 83 -6.81 -8.18 17.74
CA HIS A 83 -6.77 -6.77 17.36
C HIS A 83 -5.32 -6.30 17.53
N HIS A 84 -4.56 -6.35 16.44
CA HIS A 84 -3.20 -5.82 16.39
C HIS A 84 -3.22 -4.30 16.57
N ALA A 85 -2.36 -3.77 17.43
CA ALA A 85 -2.21 -2.32 17.50
C ALA A 85 -1.63 -1.81 16.17
N PRO A 86 -1.85 -0.54 15.77
CA PRO A 86 -1.32 0.00 14.51
C PRO A 86 0.20 -0.16 14.35
N LEU A 87 0.96 -0.11 15.45
CA LEU A 87 2.41 -0.36 15.48
C LEU A 87 2.76 -1.83 15.18
N ASP A 88 1.92 -2.76 15.59
CA ASP A 88 2.11 -4.19 15.32
C ASP A 88 1.85 -4.48 13.83
N GLU A 89 0.83 -3.86 13.23
CA GLU A 89 0.53 -4.01 11.80
C GLU A 89 1.69 -3.51 10.91
N GLU A 90 2.28 -2.35 11.23
CA GLU A 90 3.43 -1.83 10.49
C GLU A 90 4.65 -2.77 10.55
N LEU A 91 4.91 -3.37 11.73
CA LEU A 91 5.99 -4.33 11.90
C LEU A 91 5.74 -5.63 11.12
N ILE A 92 4.51 -6.15 11.18
CA ILE A 92 4.10 -7.35 10.41
C ILE A 92 4.26 -7.08 8.91
N LEU A 93 3.75 -5.93 8.42
CA LEU A 93 3.87 -5.53 7.02
C LEU A 93 5.34 -5.45 6.59
N LYS A 94 6.19 -4.84 7.41
CA LYS A 94 7.63 -4.75 7.12
C LYS A 94 8.28 -6.12 7.06
N ASN A 95 8.02 -7.00 8.01
CA ASN A 95 8.60 -8.35 8.03
C ASN A 95 8.15 -9.16 6.81
N LYS A 96 6.85 -9.15 6.49
CA LYS A 96 6.30 -9.80 5.30
C LYS A 96 6.89 -9.26 4.00
N SER A 97 7.11 -7.95 3.91
CA SER A 97 7.75 -7.35 2.73
C SER A 97 9.17 -7.86 2.52
N GLN A 98 9.94 -8.10 3.60
CA GLN A 98 11.31 -8.63 3.49
C GLN A 98 11.32 -10.11 3.11
N GLU A 99 10.39 -10.89 3.65
CA GLU A 99 10.21 -12.32 3.33
C GLU A 99 10.02 -12.53 1.83
N ILE A 100 9.14 -11.74 1.19
CA ILE A 100 8.81 -11.95 -0.23
C ILE A 100 9.78 -11.28 -1.21
N LYS A 101 10.65 -10.38 -0.74
CA LYS A 101 11.45 -9.48 -1.60
C LYS A 101 12.36 -10.25 -2.56
N SER A 102 12.95 -11.36 -2.10
CA SER A 102 13.77 -12.27 -2.91
C SER A 102 12.93 -12.97 -3.98
N TYR A 103 11.77 -13.51 -3.63
CA TYR A 103 10.88 -14.24 -4.54
C TYR A 103 10.32 -13.38 -5.68
N LEU A 104 10.09 -12.09 -5.41
CA LEU A 104 9.62 -11.16 -6.43
C LEU A 104 10.62 -11.00 -7.59
N ASN A 105 11.93 -11.15 -7.33
CA ASN A 105 12.98 -10.98 -8.34
C ASN A 105 12.79 -9.68 -9.16
N GLY A 106 12.36 -8.59 -8.53
CA GLY A 106 12.11 -7.32 -9.22
C GLY A 106 10.94 -7.31 -10.21
N ARG A 107 10.07 -8.33 -10.25
CA ARG A 107 8.83 -8.33 -11.03
C ARG A 107 7.92 -7.18 -10.59
N CYS A 108 7.15 -6.65 -11.52
CA CYS A 108 6.11 -5.67 -11.19
C CYS A 108 4.93 -6.35 -10.48
N ILE A 109 4.20 -5.59 -9.66
CA ILE A 109 2.94 -6.02 -9.05
C ILE A 109 1.81 -5.20 -9.67
N PHE A 110 0.79 -5.85 -10.21
CA PHE A 110 -0.38 -5.21 -10.83
C PHE A 110 -1.61 -5.43 -9.95
N LEU A 111 -2.10 -4.38 -9.30
CA LEU A 111 -3.33 -4.43 -8.52
C LEU A 111 -4.53 -4.25 -9.45
N VAL A 112 -5.42 -5.25 -9.47
CA VAL A 112 -6.69 -5.25 -10.21
C VAL A 112 -7.87 -5.33 -9.24
N GLY A 113 -9.06 -4.96 -9.70
CA GLY A 113 -10.28 -5.02 -8.91
C GLY A 113 -11.20 -3.85 -9.20
N MET A 114 -12.43 -3.95 -8.69
CA MET A 114 -13.47 -2.95 -8.90
C MET A 114 -13.09 -1.56 -8.41
N MET A 115 -13.70 -0.54 -8.99
CA MET A 115 -13.48 0.84 -8.58
C MET A 115 -13.91 1.02 -7.10
N GLY A 116 -13.11 1.69 -6.27
CA GLY A 116 -13.35 1.79 -4.83
C GLY A 116 -12.77 0.65 -3.97
N SER A 117 -12.14 -0.37 -4.60
CA SER A 117 -11.53 -1.49 -3.87
C SER A 117 -10.27 -1.15 -3.05
N GLY A 118 -9.73 0.07 -3.18
CA GLY A 118 -8.57 0.52 -2.42
C GLY A 118 -7.20 0.31 -3.09
N LYS A 119 -7.16 -0.08 -4.38
CA LYS A 119 -5.92 -0.32 -5.14
C LYS A 119 -4.86 0.77 -4.98
N THR A 120 -5.23 2.04 -5.14
CA THR A 120 -4.28 3.15 -5.03
C THR A 120 -3.68 3.26 -3.62
N THR A 121 -4.50 3.08 -2.57
CA THR A 121 -4.05 3.14 -1.17
C THR A 121 -3.15 1.96 -0.83
N VAL A 122 -3.62 0.74 -1.08
CA VAL A 122 -2.87 -0.50 -0.81
C VAL A 122 -1.57 -0.52 -1.63
N GLY A 123 -1.63 -0.13 -2.90
CA GLY A 123 -0.46 -0.10 -3.78
C GLY A 123 0.61 0.88 -3.32
N LYS A 124 0.23 2.05 -2.80
CA LYS A 124 1.19 2.99 -2.19
C LYS A 124 1.87 2.38 -0.97
N ILE A 125 1.11 1.77 -0.07
CA ILE A 125 1.63 1.09 1.14
C ILE A 125 2.63 0.00 0.73
N MET A 126 2.23 -0.91 -0.16
CA MET A 126 3.10 -1.99 -0.65
C MET A 126 4.36 -1.45 -1.33
N SER A 127 4.24 -0.41 -2.15
CA SER A 127 5.40 0.17 -2.85
C SER A 127 6.45 0.71 -1.88
N GLN A 128 6.03 1.31 -0.77
CA GLN A 128 6.93 1.88 0.24
C GLN A 128 7.73 0.78 0.94
N VAL A 129 7.06 -0.26 1.43
CA VAL A 129 7.74 -1.35 2.17
C VAL A 129 8.60 -2.24 1.28
N LEU A 130 8.24 -2.38 -0.01
CA LEU A 130 9.04 -3.14 -0.98
C LEU A 130 10.21 -2.34 -1.59
N ASP A 131 10.27 -1.03 -1.37
CA ASP A 131 11.19 -0.10 -2.06
C ASP A 131 10.99 -0.16 -3.59
N TYR A 132 9.73 -0.06 -4.02
CA TYR A 132 9.26 -0.06 -5.41
C TYR A 132 8.65 1.30 -5.75
N SER A 133 8.61 1.66 -7.03
CA SER A 133 7.86 2.85 -7.47
C SER A 133 6.37 2.55 -7.62
N PHE A 134 5.50 3.45 -7.16
CA PHE A 134 4.06 3.35 -7.38
C PHE A 134 3.63 4.08 -8.66
N PHE A 135 2.72 3.49 -9.42
CA PHE A 135 2.05 4.13 -10.55
C PHE A 135 0.54 3.82 -10.54
N ASP A 136 -0.26 4.80 -10.96
CA ASP A 136 -1.68 4.59 -11.28
C ASP A 136 -1.84 4.63 -12.82
N SER A 137 -2.38 3.57 -13.41
CA SER A 137 -2.49 3.47 -14.87
C SER A 137 -3.42 4.52 -15.45
N ASP A 138 -4.50 4.87 -14.73
CA ASP A 138 -5.47 5.85 -15.21
C ASP A 138 -4.81 7.23 -15.28
N THR A 139 -4.06 7.61 -14.25
CA THR A 139 -3.27 8.86 -14.26
C THR A 139 -2.25 8.90 -15.40
N LEU A 140 -1.58 7.78 -15.70
CA LEU A 140 -0.65 7.72 -16.83
C LEU A 140 -1.35 7.84 -18.19
N VAL A 141 -2.60 7.36 -18.31
CA VAL A 141 -3.41 7.59 -19.52
C VAL A 141 -3.81 9.06 -19.63
N GLU A 142 -4.26 9.69 -18.53
CA GLU A 142 -4.57 11.12 -18.49
C GLU A 142 -3.37 11.96 -18.94
N GLU A 143 -2.19 11.69 -18.38
CA GLU A 143 -0.93 12.35 -18.78
C GLU A 143 -0.60 12.13 -20.27
N LEU A 144 -0.77 10.91 -20.78
CA LEU A 144 -0.50 10.58 -22.18
C LEU A 144 -1.43 11.30 -23.15
N VAL A 145 -2.69 11.54 -22.77
CA VAL A 145 -3.73 12.15 -23.61
C VAL A 145 -3.77 13.68 -23.47
N GLY A 146 -2.89 14.27 -22.66
CA GLY A 146 -2.72 15.73 -22.54
C GLY A 146 -3.20 16.32 -21.22
N GLY A 147 -3.30 15.51 -20.16
CA GLY A 147 -3.68 15.93 -18.81
C GLY A 147 -5.18 16.13 -18.61
N THR A 148 -6.02 15.59 -19.49
CA THR A 148 -7.48 15.59 -19.34
C THR A 148 -7.95 14.44 -18.47
N SER A 149 -9.05 14.63 -17.74
CA SER A 149 -9.55 13.59 -16.84
C SER A 149 -10.08 12.38 -17.61
N VAL A 150 -10.10 11.19 -16.99
CA VAL A 150 -10.74 10.00 -17.59
C VAL A 150 -12.18 10.30 -18.03
N ALA A 151 -12.93 11.08 -17.25
CA ALA A 151 -14.29 11.47 -17.60
C ALA A 151 -14.38 12.27 -18.91
N ASP A 152 -13.45 13.21 -19.10
CA ASP A 152 -13.37 14.01 -20.31
C ASP A 152 -12.93 13.16 -21.50
N ILE A 153 -11.98 12.24 -21.31
CA ILE A 153 -11.54 11.32 -22.37
C ILE A 153 -12.71 10.44 -22.83
N PHE A 154 -13.48 9.88 -21.90
CA PHE A 154 -14.68 9.10 -22.25
C PHE A 154 -15.71 9.96 -23.00
N LYS A 155 -15.94 11.18 -22.55
CA LYS A 155 -16.92 12.09 -23.15
C LYS A 155 -16.53 12.54 -24.56
N HIS A 156 -15.25 12.82 -24.80
CA HIS A 156 -14.77 13.41 -26.04
C HIS A 156 -14.25 12.38 -27.06
N ASN A 157 -13.65 11.29 -26.59
CA ASN A 157 -12.99 10.28 -27.43
C ASN A 157 -13.68 8.91 -27.38
N GLY A 158 -14.54 8.67 -26.39
CA GLY A 158 -15.23 7.40 -26.20
C GLY A 158 -14.41 6.35 -25.44
N GLU A 159 -15.09 5.32 -24.94
CA GLU A 159 -14.46 4.25 -24.15
C GLU A 159 -13.44 3.45 -24.96
N ALA A 160 -13.72 3.13 -26.23
CA ALA A 160 -12.82 2.32 -27.05
C ALA A 160 -11.43 2.96 -27.16
N PHE A 161 -11.37 4.28 -27.37
CA PHE A 161 -10.13 5.04 -27.39
C PHE A 161 -9.40 4.98 -26.04
N PHE A 162 -10.12 5.19 -24.92
CA PHE A 162 -9.52 5.07 -23.60
C PHE A 162 -8.91 3.68 -23.38
N ARG A 163 -9.62 2.62 -23.78
CA ARG A 163 -9.14 1.23 -23.66
C ARG A 163 -7.90 0.97 -24.51
N ASP A 164 -7.78 1.58 -25.68
CA ASP A 164 -6.55 1.51 -26.50
C ASP A 164 -5.36 2.14 -25.76
N LYS A 165 -5.57 3.30 -25.12
CA LYS A 165 -4.53 3.98 -24.33
C LYS A 165 -4.19 3.24 -23.04
N GLU A 166 -5.17 2.65 -22.38
CA GLU A 166 -4.96 1.77 -21.22
C GLU A 166 -4.08 0.57 -21.60
N THR A 167 -4.36 -0.09 -22.73
CA THR A 167 -3.51 -1.17 -23.27
C THR A 167 -2.08 -0.70 -23.57
N GLU A 168 -1.90 0.48 -24.17
CA GLU A 168 -0.59 1.07 -24.46
C GLU A 168 0.23 1.32 -23.18
N ILE A 169 -0.41 1.86 -22.14
CA ILE A 169 0.23 2.11 -20.85
C ILE A 169 0.60 0.81 -20.15
N LEU A 170 -0.29 -0.19 -20.13
CA LEU A 170 0.01 -1.49 -19.52
C LEU A 170 1.16 -2.20 -20.25
N TYR A 171 1.23 -2.11 -21.58
CA TYR A 171 2.39 -2.59 -22.34
C TYR A 171 3.68 -1.92 -21.85
N LYS A 172 3.73 -0.58 -21.81
CA LYS A 172 4.90 0.19 -21.36
C LYS A 172 5.32 -0.16 -19.93
N LEU A 173 4.36 -0.30 -19.02
CA LEU A 173 4.61 -0.66 -17.62
C LEU A 173 5.14 -2.08 -17.46
N SER A 174 4.66 -3.03 -18.29
CA SER A 174 5.12 -4.42 -18.27
C SER A 174 6.58 -4.60 -18.72
N GLN A 175 7.17 -3.59 -19.36
CA GLN A 175 8.59 -3.59 -19.75
C GLN A 175 9.51 -3.03 -18.66
N LYS A 176 8.97 -2.67 -17.51
CA LYS A 176 9.71 -2.12 -16.38
C LYS A 176 9.76 -3.15 -15.24
N ARG A 177 10.58 -2.86 -14.24
CA ARG A 177 10.79 -3.68 -13.05
C ARG A 177 10.60 -2.84 -11.80
N ARG A 178 10.38 -3.50 -10.66
CA ARG A 178 10.27 -2.89 -9.33
C ARG A 178 9.21 -1.79 -9.25
N ARG A 179 8.00 -2.11 -9.71
CA ARG A 179 6.84 -1.21 -9.66
C ARG A 179 5.64 -1.89 -9.03
N VAL A 180 4.83 -1.10 -8.32
CA VAL A 180 3.46 -1.45 -7.95
C VAL A 180 2.52 -0.58 -8.77
N ILE A 181 1.62 -1.20 -9.52
CA ILE A 181 0.73 -0.55 -10.47
C ILE A 181 -0.71 -0.73 -9.98
N SER A 182 -1.39 0.37 -9.66
CA SER A 182 -2.86 0.39 -9.57
C SER A 182 -3.43 0.48 -10.97
N THR A 183 -4.29 -0.47 -11.36
CA THR A 183 -4.93 -0.47 -12.67
C THR A 183 -6.35 0.11 -12.63
N GLY A 184 -6.83 0.63 -13.75
CA GLY A 184 -8.24 0.98 -13.93
C GLY A 184 -9.14 -0.26 -13.79
N GLY A 185 -10.35 -0.09 -13.26
CA GLY A 185 -11.28 -1.21 -13.03
C GLY A 185 -11.77 -1.91 -14.30
N GLY A 186 -11.47 -1.39 -15.49
CA GLY A 186 -11.77 -2.05 -16.76
C GLY A 186 -10.53 -2.61 -17.47
N ALA A 187 -9.33 -2.49 -16.89
CA ALA A 187 -8.10 -3.03 -17.47
C ALA A 187 -8.18 -4.53 -17.75
N VAL A 188 -9.03 -5.26 -17.03
CA VAL A 188 -9.22 -6.71 -17.15
C VAL A 188 -10.08 -7.14 -18.34
N THR A 189 -10.79 -6.22 -19.00
CA THR A 189 -11.78 -6.57 -20.05
C THR A 189 -11.14 -6.96 -21.38
N ARG A 190 -9.87 -6.58 -21.61
CA ARG A 190 -9.14 -6.93 -22.82
C ARG A 190 -8.15 -8.06 -22.55
N PRO A 191 -8.25 -9.21 -23.24
CA PRO A 191 -7.32 -10.33 -23.06
C PRO A 191 -5.84 -9.94 -23.25
N ILE A 192 -5.54 -9.00 -24.16
CA ILE A 192 -4.16 -8.54 -24.38
C ILE A 192 -3.55 -7.86 -23.13
N ASN A 193 -4.35 -7.25 -22.27
CA ASN A 193 -3.86 -6.61 -21.05
C ASN A 193 -3.35 -7.66 -20.05
N TRP A 194 -3.97 -8.84 -19.99
CA TRP A 194 -3.50 -9.95 -19.16
C TRP A 194 -2.12 -10.44 -19.58
N LYS A 195 -1.84 -10.53 -20.88
CA LYS A 195 -0.49 -10.85 -21.39
C LYS A 195 0.59 -9.90 -20.84
N TYR A 196 0.25 -8.65 -20.55
CA TYR A 196 1.19 -7.67 -19.98
C TYR A 196 1.25 -7.75 -18.46
N MET A 197 0.11 -7.88 -17.79
CA MET A 197 0.03 -7.97 -16.33
C MET A 197 0.66 -9.27 -15.81
N HIS A 198 0.52 -10.39 -16.53
CA HIS A 198 1.11 -11.68 -16.20
C HIS A 198 2.64 -11.75 -16.38
N LYS A 199 3.28 -10.73 -16.99
CA LYS A 199 4.75 -10.59 -16.92
C LYS A 199 5.23 -10.22 -15.51
N GLY A 200 4.33 -9.67 -14.68
CA GLY A 200 4.54 -9.43 -13.26
C GLY A 200 3.66 -10.35 -12.41
N VAL A 201 3.29 -9.90 -11.22
CA VAL A 201 2.33 -10.57 -10.34
C VAL A 201 1.04 -9.76 -10.30
N SER A 202 -0.05 -10.27 -10.84
CA SER A 202 -1.37 -9.65 -10.76
C SER A 202 -2.08 -10.05 -9.46
N VAL A 203 -2.62 -9.06 -8.74
CA VAL A 203 -3.30 -9.25 -7.46
C VAL A 203 -4.69 -8.62 -7.53
N TRP A 204 -5.72 -9.43 -7.35
CA TRP A 204 -7.10 -8.97 -7.29
C TRP A 204 -7.46 -8.59 -5.86
N LEU A 205 -7.80 -7.30 -5.65
CA LEU A 205 -8.48 -6.85 -4.44
C LEU A 205 -9.97 -7.08 -4.59
N ASP A 206 -10.44 -8.15 -3.97
CA ASP A 206 -11.80 -8.62 -4.03
C ASP A 206 -12.62 -8.07 -2.85
N VAL A 207 -13.60 -7.24 -3.18
CA VAL A 207 -14.37 -6.46 -2.22
C VAL A 207 -15.86 -6.64 -2.54
N PRO A 208 -16.69 -6.99 -1.55
CA PRO A 208 -18.13 -7.07 -1.73
C PRO A 208 -18.71 -5.80 -2.35
N VAL A 209 -19.67 -5.95 -3.25
CA VAL A 209 -20.23 -4.84 -4.04
C VAL A 209 -20.94 -3.83 -3.14
N GLU A 210 -21.55 -4.29 -2.06
CA GLU A 210 -22.21 -3.51 -1.02
C GLU A 210 -21.22 -2.56 -0.35
N ALA A 211 -20.06 -3.06 0.04
CA ALA A 211 -19.00 -2.25 0.65
C ALA A 211 -18.41 -1.24 -0.35
N LEU A 212 -18.28 -1.61 -1.63
CA LEU A 212 -17.88 -0.67 -2.68
C LEU A 212 -18.90 0.45 -2.85
N ALA A 213 -20.19 0.11 -2.86
CA ALA A 213 -21.28 1.07 -3.00
C ALA A 213 -21.31 2.06 -1.82
N GLN A 214 -21.13 1.59 -0.59
CA GLN A 214 -21.00 2.46 0.60
C GLN A 214 -19.82 3.44 0.45
N ARG A 215 -18.64 2.95 0.08
CA ARG A 215 -17.43 3.78 -0.10
C ARG A 215 -17.64 4.86 -1.16
N ILE A 216 -18.29 4.52 -2.28
CA ILE A 216 -18.52 5.46 -3.36
C ILE A 216 -19.62 6.47 -3.01
N ALA A 217 -20.68 6.03 -2.33
CA ALA A 217 -21.75 6.92 -1.87
C ALA A 217 -21.23 8.00 -0.90
N ALA A 218 -20.22 7.67 -0.08
CA ALA A 218 -19.59 8.62 0.84
C ALA A 218 -18.67 9.65 0.15
N VAL A 219 -17.94 9.26 -0.90
CA VAL A 219 -16.92 10.10 -1.57
C VAL A 219 -17.45 10.85 -2.80
N GLY A 220 -18.49 10.33 -3.45
CA GLY A 220 -19.05 10.87 -4.70
C GLY A 220 -18.44 10.27 -5.99
N THR A 221 -19.05 10.62 -7.13
CA THR A 221 -18.81 9.94 -8.44
C THR A 221 -18.10 10.82 -9.48
N ASN A 222 -17.59 11.99 -9.10
CA ASN A 222 -17.07 13.00 -10.06
C ASN A 222 -15.98 12.46 -11.01
N SER A 223 -15.12 11.56 -10.54
CA SER A 223 -14.05 10.94 -11.35
C SER A 223 -14.41 9.56 -11.90
N ARG A 224 -15.68 9.14 -11.83
CA ARG A 224 -16.15 7.78 -12.17
C ARG A 224 -17.27 7.85 -13.22
N PRO A 225 -16.93 7.90 -14.52
CA PRO A 225 -17.91 8.13 -15.60
C PRO A 225 -18.97 7.04 -15.67
N LEU A 226 -18.56 5.81 -15.34
CA LEU A 226 -19.43 4.64 -15.29
C LEU A 226 -20.46 4.68 -14.15
N LEU A 227 -20.51 5.72 -13.30
CA LEU A 227 -21.46 5.86 -12.20
C LEU A 227 -22.36 7.11 -12.31
N HIS A 228 -22.40 7.75 -13.49
CA HIS A 228 -23.24 8.93 -13.72
C HIS A 228 -24.66 8.58 -14.17
N TYR A 229 -25.65 9.26 -13.59
CA TYR A 229 -27.11 9.26 -13.90
C TYR A 229 -27.92 8.02 -13.49
N GLU A 230 -28.86 8.23 -12.54
CA GLU A 230 -30.17 7.56 -12.35
C GLU A 230 -30.93 8.21 -11.15
N ALA A 231 -32.24 7.99 -11.00
CA ALA A 231 -33.03 8.42 -9.83
C ALA A 231 -32.80 7.47 -8.62
N GLY A 232 -32.91 7.96 -7.37
CA GLY A 232 -32.70 7.17 -6.14
C GLY A 232 -31.73 7.83 -5.14
N ASP A 233 -31.45 7.19 -4.00
CA ASP A 233 -30.37 7.63 -3.10
C ASP A 233 -28.99 7.21 -3.67
N ALA A 234 -27.92 7.81 -3.15
CA ALA A 234 -26.57 7.61 -3.69
C ALA A 234 -26.07 6.16 -3.55
N TYR A 235 -26.44 5.47 -2.48
CA TYR A 235 -26.03 4.10 -2.23
C TYR A 235 -26.73 3.14 -3.19
N THR A 236 -28.06 3.18 -3.30
CA THR A 236 -28.83 2.28 -4.16
C THR A 236 -28.40 2.35 -5.63
N ARG A 237 -28.10 3.56 -6.12
CA ARG A 237 -27.57 3.74 -7.49
C ARG A 237 -26.18 3.14 -7.67
N ALA A 238 -25.29 3.40 -6.71
CA ALA A 238 -23.93 2.86 -6.75
C ALA A 238 -23.98 1.33 -6.72
N LEU A 239 -24.78 0.75 -5.83
CA LEU A 239 -24.98 -0.70 -5.71
C LEU A 239 -25.44 -1.31 -7.03
N LYS A 240 -26.57 -0.85 -7.58
CA LYS A 240 -27.13 -1.37 -8.84
C LYS A 240 -26.09 -1.37 -9.97
N ARG A 241 -25.36 -0.25 -10.11
CA ARG A 241 -24.42 -0.08 -11.22
C ARG A 241 -23.12 -0.86 -11.02
N LEU A 242 -22.62 -0.92 -9.80
CA LEU A 242 -21.47 -1.75 -9.47
C LEU A 242 -21.79 -3.24 -9.60
N SER A 243 -23.00 -3.68 -9.24
CA SER A 243 -23.45 -5.07 -9.42
C SER A 243 -23.41 -5.47 -10.89
N ALA A 244 -23.97 -4.64 -11.78
CA ALA A 244 -23.93 -4.90 -13.23
C ALA A 244 -22.50 -4.97 -13.78
N ILE A 245 -21.63 -4.03 -13.37
CA ILE A 245 -20.22 -4.03 -13.80
C ILE A 245 -19.47 -5.24 -13.22
N PHE A 246 -19.77 -5.64 -11.99
CA PHE A 246 -19.13 -6.78 -11.34
C PHE A 246 -19.53 -8.08 -12.00
N GLU A 247 -20.81 -8.26 -12.33
CA GLU A 247 -21.31 -9.42 -13.07
C GLU A 247 -20.55 -9.59 -14.40
N GLU A 248 -20.36 -8.51 -15.16
CA GLU A 248 -19.61 -8.52 -16.43
C GLU A 248 -18.11 -8.87 -16.25
N ARG A 249 -17.49 -8.49 -15.12
CA ARG A 249 -16.02 -8.50 -14.96
C ARG A 249 -15.48 -9.51 -13.96
N SER A 250 -16.33 -10.13 -13.16
CA SER A 250 -15.94 -11.02 -12.06
C SER A 250 -15.04 -12.17 -12.54
N GLU A 251 -15.43 -12.86 -13.60
CA GLU A 251 -14.63 -13.92 -14.23
C GLU A 251 -13.30 -13.39 -14.75
N ALA A 252 -13.28 -12.17 -15.29
CA ALA A 252 -12.04 -11.56 -15.77
C ALA A 252 -11.07 -11.31 -14.63
N TYR A 253 -11.51 -10.77 -13.48
CA TYR A 253 -10.65 -10.54 -12.31
C TYR A 253 -10.04 -11.83 -11.77
N ALA A 254 -10.74 -12.97 -11.88
CA ALA A 254 -10.25 -14.27 -11.43
C ALA A 254 -9.00 -14.77 -12.19
N ASN A 255 -8.63 -14.15 -13.31
CA ASN A 255 -7.36 -14.42 -14.00
C ASN A 255 -6.13 -13.85 -13.27
N ALA A 256 -6.30 -13.13 -12.16
CA ALA A 256 -5.18 -12.67 -11.33
C ALA A 256 -4.42 -13.85 -10.71
N HIS A 257 -3.10 -13.71 -10.56
CA HIS A 257 -2.25 -14.71 -9.92
C HIS A 257 -2.61 -14.91 -8.44
N ALA A 258 -3.01 -13.84 -7.76
CA ALA A 258 -3.40 -13.85 -6.34
C ALA A 258 -4.73 -13.12 -6.13
N ARG A 259 -5.56 -13.62 -5.20
CA ARG A 259 -6.82 -13.00 -4.78
C ARG A 259 -6.75 -12.63 -3.30
N VAL A 260 -7.11 -11.39 -2.99
CA VAL A 260 -7.21 -10.86 -1.63
C VAL A 260 -8.69 -10.60 -1.36
N SER A 261 -9.37 -11.58 -0.74
CA SER A 261 -10.76 -11.46 -0.33
C SER A 261 -10.85 -10.67 0.96
N LEU A 262 -11.39 -9.45 0.90
CA LEU A 262 -11.60 -8.63 2.09
C LEU A 262 -12.61 -9.27 3.05
N GLU A 263 -13.59 -10.02 2.54
CA GLU A 263 -14.53 -10.76 3.38
C GLU A 263 -13.79 -11.80 4.23
N ASN A 264 -12.85 -12.55 3.63
CA ASN A 264 -12.06 -13.53 4.37
C ASN A 264 -11.14 -12.87 5.41
N ILE A 265 -10.59 -11.69 5.11
CA ILE A 265 -9.78 -10.95 6.09
C ILE A 265 -10.65 -10.51 7.27
N ALA A 266 -11.85 -9.96 7.02
CA ALA A 266 -12.76 -9.56 8.08
C ALA A 266 -13.13 -10.74 8.98
N ILE A 267 -13.48 -11.90 8.40
CA ILE A 267 -13.76 -13.14 9.14
C ILE A 267 -12.55 -13.56 9.98
N LYS A 268 -11.34 -13.59 9.39
CA LYS A 268 -10.09 -13.95 10.09
C LYS A 268 -9.77 -13.02 11.25
N MET A 269 -10.13 -11.74 11.15
CA MET A 269 -9.91 -10.73 12.18
C MET A 269 -11.09 -10.59 13.16
N GLY A 270 -12.15 -11.39 13.02
CA GLY A 270 -13.36 -11.29 13.86
C GLY A 270 -14.15 -10.00 13.66
N GLN A 271 -13.98 -9.33 12.52
CA GLN A 271 -14.69 -8.11 12.16
C GLN A 271 -16.01 -8.44 11.46
N ARG A 272 -17.04 -7.62 11.70
CA ARG A 272 -18.38 -7.82 11.11
C ARG A 272 -18.51 -7.22 9.72
N ASP A 273 -17.68 -6.24 9.39
CA ASP A 273 -17.76 -5.48 8.15
C ASP A 273 -16.36 -5.20 7.59
N VAL A 274 -16.20 -5.38 6.27
CA VAL A 274 -14.95 -5.10 5.55
C VAL A 274 -14.55 -3.62 5.55
N SER A 275 -15.45 -2.72 5.94
CA SER A 275 -15.17 -1.29 6.15
C SER A 275 -14.32 -1.03 7.39
N GLU A 276 -14.25 -1.96 8.33
CA GLU A 276 -13.40 -1.90 9.53
C GLU A 276 -11.94 -2.31 9.25
N LEU A 277 -11.65 -2.84 8.06
CA LEU A 277 -10.32 -3.28 7.68
C LEU A 277 -9.39 -2.09 7.41
N SER A 278 -8.23 -2.11 8.06
CA SER A 278 -7.18 -1.13 7.78
C SER A 278 -6.56 -1.38 6.40
N PRO A 279 -6.13 -0.33 5.67
CA PRO A 279 -5.37 -0.51 4.44
C PRO A 279 -4.07 -1.31 4.63
N ILE A 280 -3.50 -1.30 5.85
CA ILE A 280 -2.30 -2.05 6.19
C ILE A 280 -2.63 -3.55 6.29
N ALA A 281 -3.73 -3.94 6.93
CA ALA A 281 -4.19 -5.32 6.98
C ALA A 281 -4.43 -5.90 5.58
N ILE A 282 -5.04 -5.13 4.68
CA ILE A 282 -5.23 -5.53 3.28
C ILE A 282 -3.88 -5.67 2.56
N ALA A 283 -2.92 -4.77 2.81
CA ALA A 283 -1.59 -4.87 2.24
C ALA A 283 -0.79 -6.07 2.77
N ILE A 284 -0.92 -6.42 4.06
CA ILE A 284 -0.33 -7.62 4.65
C ILE A 284 -0.87 -8.87 3.94
N GLU A 285 -2.19 -8.99 3.82
CA GLU A 285 -2.80 -10.13 3.12
C GLU A 285 -2.40 -10.17 1.65
N ALA A 286 -2.28 -9.03 0.98
CA ALA A 286 -1.79 -8.97 -0.40
C ALA A 286 -0.36 -9.52 -0.53
N LEU A 287 0.55 -9.19 0.38
CA LEU A 287 1.91 -9.74 0.38
C LEU A 287 1.90 -11.24 0.68
N GLU A 288 1.04 -11.71 1.59
CA GLU A 288 0.88 -13.13 1.90
C GLU A 288 0.39 -13.93 0.68
N GLN A 289 -0.64 -13.44 -0.02
CA GLN A 289 -1.18 -14.11 -1.20
C GLN A 289 -0.19 -14.08 -2.39
N ILE A 290 0.59 -13.01 -2.53
CA ILE A 290 1.74 -13.00 -3.46
C ILE A 290 2.74 -14.09 -3.07
N HIS A 291 3.12 -14.19 -1.79
CA HIS A 291 4.07 -15.19 -1.32
C HIS A 291 3.62 -16.61 -1.66
N ASN A 292 2.37 -16.93 -1.37
CA ASN A 292 1.78 -18.24 -1.63
C ASN A 292 1.83 -18.60 -3.12
N PHE A 293 1.46 -17.65 -3.99
CA PHE A 293 1.57 -17.83 -5.44
C PHE A 293 3.02 -18.09 -5.89
N LEU A 294 3.96 -17.28 -5.40
CA LEU A 294 5.38 -17.36 -5.77
C LEU A 294 6.06 -18.64 -5.26
N ASN A 295 5.67 -19.13 -4.09
CA ASN A 295 6.16 -20.40 -3.55
C ASN A 295 5.61 -21.60 -4.33
N GLY A 296 4.35 -21.53 -4.77
CA GLY A 296 3.75 -22.53 -5.65
C GLY A 296 4.43 -22.63 -7.01
N GLU A 297 4.92 -21.51 -7.58
CA GLU A 297 5.76 -21.54 -8.77
C GLU A 297 7.09 -22.28 -8.52
N GLY A 298 7.69 -22.09 -7.35
CA GLY A 298 9.00 -22.65 -6.99
C GLY A 298 9.01 -24.18 -6.85
N SER A 299 7.94 -24.79 -6.35
CA SER A 299 7.89 -26.25 -6.17
C SER A 299 7.78 -27.03 -7.49
N CYS A 300 7.19 -26.42 -8.52
CA CYS A 300 7.09 -27.04 -9.84
C CYS A 300 8.43 -27.10 -10.59
N TYR A 301 9.42 -26.28 -10.23
CA TYR A 301 10.77 -26.34 -10.83
C TYR A 301 11.75 -27.24 -10.07
N SER A 302 11.39 -27.74 -8.89
CA SER A 302 12.21 -28.68 -8.10
C SER A 302 11.91 -30.15 -8.38
N GLU A 303 10.93 -30.46 -9.21
CA GLU A 303 10.54 -31.83 -9.61
C GLU A 303 10.87 -32.16 -11.08
N CYS A 304 11.71 -31.36 -11.75
CA CYS A 304 12.19 -31.64 -13.11
C CYS A 304 13.70 -31.92 -13.15
#